data_AF-A0A426QJJ9-F1
#
_entry.id   AF-A0A426QJJ9-F1
#
_cell.length_a   1.000
_cell.length_b   1.000
_cell.length_c   1.000
_cell.angle_alpha   90.00
_cell.angle_beta   90.00
_cell.angle_gamma   90.00
#
_symmetry.space_group_name_H-M   'P 1'
#
loop_
_entity.id
_entity.type
_entity.pdbx_description
1 polymer ?
#
loop_
_entity_poly.entity_id
_entity_poly.type
_entity_poly.pdbx_seq_one_letter_code
_entity_poly.pdbx_strand_id
1 'polypeptide(L)'
;MEAYSDEYPHIRMLSHRFKEAVYGGETNLDGLDPYVQMCRRVEEYLLENGELERLELARRCFYFKINEKMSRPDRRGNISWRREVMRELVQEWGWSDGHLQLLDTRPQWKIHQVLEERQILVDALRQSYQALSDFARIQDDDHTIDPAELNLLGRRLYAAFERKAGKVDLVNPGISDDLSEDRLSLHQLRNPGQTGWVLYRGLVRSGETGGQRPLKRGHSLVEILAWCHFNHITQSSLSMISLHPEDCTVSSWEQRSVMDCLEDIFPRGRLTDPDLDALAEPARVARNALFINLGVDPMAKLTREGMQLVSSRTDALSYGGRWENLAINFELIVQTSWQEILTFHYSGDHALLDCLCDYLAWTPVDAGQPPMGVNTFSFSSTAARPSPTAFAMCSSRSSPGSTVHRTAATPAICCRSVTITTCCSRKTACRATATSSPTRPCCRNWLHRRNASARWVSILPP
;
A
#
# COMPACT_ATOMS: atom_id res chain seq x y z
N MET A 1 -12.88 21.53 8.56
CA MET A 1 -14.01 21.55 7.62
C MET A 1 -15.28 21.27 8.37
N GLU A 2 -15.39 20.12 9.03
CA GLU A 2 -16.50 19.78 9.94
C GLU A 2 -16.90 20.92 10.90
N ALA A 3 -15.95 21.51 11.63
CA ALA A 3 -16.22 22.66 12.51
C ALA A 3 -16.90 23.87 11.81
N TYR A 4 -16.64 24.09 10.53
CA TYR A 4 -17.31 25.15 9.75
C TYR A 4 -18.66 24.70 9.20
N SER A 5 -18.84 23.41 8.92
CA SER A 5 -20.13 22.84 8.52
C SER A 5 -21.15 22.94 9.65
N ASP A 6 -20.69 22.76 10.90
CA ASP A 6 -21.52 22.84 12.10
C ASP A 6 -22.03 24.27 12.39
N GLU A 7 -21.22 25.30 12.10
CA GLU A 7 -21.62 26.70 12.25
C GLU A 7 -22.54 27.22 11.13
N TYR A 8 -22.84 26.40 10.11
CA TYR A 8 -23.67 26.83 8.99
C TYR A 8 -25.09 27.22 9.46
N PRO A 9 -25.65 28.35 9.01
CA PRO A 9 -25.17 29.26 7.96
C PRO A 9 -24.24 30.40 8.45
N HIS A 10 -24.05 30.55 9.75
CA HIS A 10 -23.30 31.65 10.36
C HIS A 10 -21.81 31.32 10.55
N ILE A 11 -21.14 30.90 9.47
CA ILE A 11 -19.73 30.47 9.52
C ILE A 11 -18.83 31.64 9.91
N ARG A 12 -18.08 31.48 11.01
CA ARG A 12 -17.04 32.43 11.40
C ARG A 12 -15.67 31.93 10.93
N MET A 13 -15.27 32.34 9.74
CA MET A 13 -13.99 31.93 9.16
C MET A 13 -12.79 32.41 10.00
N LEU A 14 -11.73 31.60 10.05
CA LEU A 14 -10.47 31.94 10.73
C LEU A 14 -9.87 33.26 10.23
N SER A 15 -10.02 33.55 8.93
CA SER A 15 -9.53 34.79 8.32
C SER A 15 -10.21 36.05 8.87
N HIS A 16 -11.48 35.95 9.27
CA HIS A 16 -12.20 37.04 9.93
C HIS A 16 -11.71 37.21 11.36
N ARG A 17 -11.58 36.13 12.14
CA ARG A 17 -11.00 36.18 13.50
C ARG A 17 -9.59 36.79 13.51
N PHE A 18 -8.74 36.38 12.57
CA PHE A 18 -7.40 36.95 12.43
C PHE A 18 -7.45 38.46 12.17
N LYS A 19 -8.27 38.92 11.21
CA LYS A 19 -8.40 40.35 10.90
C LYS A 19 -8.96 41.14 12.09
N GLU A 20 -9.99 40.62 12.75
CA GLU A 20 -10.58 41.25 13.94
C GLU A 20 -9.55 41.42 15.05
N ALA A 21 -8.71 40.41 15.31
CA ALA A 21 -7.65 40.50 16.31
C ALA A 21 -6.61 41.58 15.93
N VAL A 22 -6.17 41.60 14.67
CA VAL A 22 -5.22 42.62 14.17
C VAL A 22 -5.81 44.03 14.26
N TYR A 23 -7.05 44.24 13.82
CA TYR A 23 -7.72 45.55 13.91
C TYR A 23 -8.07 45.94 15.35
N GLY A 24 -8.26 44.96 16.24
CA GLY A 24 -8.44 45.14 17.68
C GLY A 24 -7.17 45.54 18.43
N GLY A 25 -6.02 45.59 17.74
CA GLY A 25 -4.74 45.99 18.34
C GLY A 25 -4.01 44.85 19.06
N GLU A 26 -4.33 43.59 18.76
CA GLU A 26 -3.58 42.44 19.29
C GLU A 26 -2.12 42.54 18.83
N THR A 27 -1.20 42.57 19.79
CA THR A 27 0.24 42.66 19.55
C THR A 27 0.97 41.34 19.76
N ASN A 28 0.30 40.34 20.36
CA ASN A 28 0.89 39.03 20.55
C ASN A 28 0.95 38.26 19.21
N LEU A 29 2.14 38.20 18.62
CA LEU A 29 2.39 37.49 17.36
C LEU A 29 2.10 35.99 17.46
N ASP A 30 2.34 35.39 18.63
CA ASP A 30 2.16 33.96 18.85
C ASP A 30 0.67 33.58 18.84
N GLY A 31 -0.18 34.43 19.43
CA GLY A 31 -1.65 34.28 19.38
C GLY A 31 -2.25 34.59 18.01
N LEU A 32 -1.52 35.35 17.17
CA LEU A 32 -1.88 35.64 15.79
C LEU A 32 -1.40 34.56 14.82
N ASP A 33 -0.58 33.58 15.26
CA ASP A 33 -0.10 32.52 14.38
C ASP A 33 -1.28 31.70 13.82
N PRO A 34 -1.38 31.54 12.48
CA PRO A 34 -2.50 30.82 11.86
C PRO A 34 -2.64 29.36 12.29
N TYR A 35 -1.54 28.67 12.62
CA TYR A 35 -1.60 27.29 13.08
C TYR A 35 -2.13 27.21 14.50
N VAL A 36 -1.71 28.11 15.39
CA VAL A 36 -2.25 28.23 16.74
C VAL A 36 -3.75 28.52 16.67
N GLN A 37 -4.18 29.51 15.88
CA GLN A 37 -5.61 29.82 15.74
C GLN A 37 -6.42 28.65 15.17
N MET A 38 -5.86 27.90 14.21
CA MET A 38 -6.50 26.69 13.69
C MET A 38 -6.64 25.61 14.77
N CYS A 39 -5.60 25.38 15.57
CA CYS A 39 -5.64 24.44 16.69
C CYS A 39 -6.75 24.84 17.68
N ARG A 40 -6.74 26.10 18.14
CA ARG A 40 -7.75 26.63 19.06
C ARG A 40 -9.16 26.47 18.52
N ARG A 41 -9.39 26.77 17.25
CA ARG A 41 -10.72 26.63 16.64
C ARG A 41 -11.22 25.18 16.64
N VAL A 42 -10.34 24.23 16.36
CA VAL A 42 -10.66 22.80 16.41
C VAL A 42 -10.89 22.35 17.86
N GLU A 43 -10.10 22.84 18.81
CA GLU A 43 -10.30 22.54 20.23
C GLU A 43 -11.66 23.06 20.74
N GLU A 44 -12.00 24.31 20.43
CA GLU A 44 -13.31 24.92 20.77
C GLU A 44 -14.47 24.03 20.27
N TYR A 45 -14.43 23.64 18.99
CA TYR A 45 -15.44 22.78 18.38
C TYR A 45 -15.59 21.42 19.11
N LEU A 46 -14.47 20.74 19.35
CA LEU A 46 -14.49 19.41 19.97
C LEU A 46 -14.89 19.47 21.44
N LEU A 47 -14.55 20.56 22.15
CA LEU A 47 -14.97 20.81 23.52
C LEU A 47 -16.47 21.10 23.63
N GLU A 48 -17.01 21.93 22.73
CA GLU A 48 -18.44 22.25 22.67
C GLU A 48 -19.29 20.99 22.43
N ASN A 49 -18.79 20.07 21.62
CA ASN A 49 -19.45 18.79 21.33
C ASN A 49 -19.13 17.67 22.34
N GLY A 50 -18.24 17.91 23.32
CA GLY A 50 -17.87 16.93 24.35
C GLY A 50 -17.01 15.76 23.84
N GLU A 51 -16.35 15.90 22.70
CA GLU A 51 -15.58 14.84 22.02
C GLU A 51 -14.12 14.77 22.50
N LEU A 52 -13.92 14.36 23.74
CA LEU A 52 -12.61 14.39 24.41
C LEU A 52 -11.53 13.52 23.74
N GLU A 53 -11.89 12.36 23.19
CA GLU A 53 -10.92 11.49 22.50
C GLU A 53 -10.39 12.10 21.20
N ARG A 54 -11.28 12.74 20.42
CA ARG A 54 -10.92 13.45 19.20
C ARG A 54 -10.12 14.71 19.50
N LEU A 55 -10.45 15.41 20.59
CA LEU A 55 -9.68 16.55 21.08
C LEU A 55 -8.23 16.15 21.38
N GLU A 56 -8.04 15.05 22.11
CA GLU A 56 -6.72 14.55 22.44
C GLU A 56 -5.94 14.12 21.18
N LEU A 57 -6.61 13.47 20.21
CA LEU A 57 -6.00 13.18 18.90
C LEU A 57 -5.58 14.47 18.17
N ALA A 58 -6.42 15.50 18.14
CA ALA A 58 -6.12 16.76 17.47
C ALA A 58 -4.89 17.46 18.09
N ARG A 59 -4.79 17.48 19.42
CA ARG A 59 -3.64 17.99 20.16
C ARG A 59 -2.36 17.24 19.83
N ARG A 60 -2.40 15.90 19.84
CA ARG A 60 -1.26 15.05 19.45
C ARG A 60 -0.85 15.27 17.99
N CYS A 61 -1.80 15.37 17.07
CA CYS A 61 -1.54 15.72 15.68
C CYS A 61 -0.84 17.07 15.54
N PHE A 62 -1.28 18.09 16.29
CA PHE A 62 -0.67 19.41 16.30
C PHE A 62 0.76 19.37 16.85
N TYR A 63 0.97 18.68 17.97
CA TYR A 63 2.29 18.45 18.56
C TYR A 63 3.25 17.79 17.55
N PHE A 64 2.81 16.73 16.87
CA PHE A 64 3.59 16.06 15.84
C PHE A 64 3.86 16.93 14.61
N LYS A 65 2.91 17.80 14.23
CA LYS A 65 3.07 18.71 13.10
C LYS A 65 4.16 19.75 13.34
N ILE A 66 4.28 20.22 14.59
CA ILE A 66 5.30 21.21 14.98
C ILE A 66 6.68 20.56 15.12
N ASN A 67 6.73 19.27 15.52
CA ASN A 67 7.96 18.48 15.61
C ASN A 67 9.00 19.08 16.59
N GLU A 68 8.52 19.70 17.67
CA GLU A 68 9.36 20.24 18.76
C GLU A 68 9.27 19.33 19.98
N LYS A 69 10.39 18.71 20.37
CA LYS A 69 10.44 17.69 21.44
C LYS A 69 10.45 18.32 22.84
N MET A 70 9.33 18.33 23.54
CA MET A 70 9.19 18.94 24.87
C MET A 70 9.75 18.08 26.00
N SER A 71 9.94 16.76 25.83
CA SER A 71 10.57 15.91 26.85
C SER A 71 12.05 16.20 27.08
N ARG A 72 12.70 16.87 26.12
CA ARG A 72 14.13 17.20 26.18
C ARG A 72 14.31 18.55 26.87
N PRO A 73 15.39 18.75 27.66
CA PRO A 73 15.68 20.04 28.26
C PRO A 73 16.00 21.10 27.21
N ASP A 74 15.80 22.37 27.57
CA ASP A 74 16.09 23.50 26.70
C ASP A 74 17.57 23.55 26.30
N ARG A 75 17.82 23.76 25.01
CA ARG A 75 19.19 24.00 24.52
C ARG A 75 19.62 25.38 25.00
N ARG A 76 20.79 25.46 25.67
CA ARG A 76 21.34 26.73 26.16
C ARG A 76 21.51 27.72 25.00
N GLY A 77 20.88 28.89 25.11
CA GLY A 77 21.18 30.07 24.30
C GLY A 77 20.25 30.35 23.11
N ASN A 78 19.25 29.52 22.81
CA ASN A 78 18.23 29.85 21.80
C ASN A 78 16.96 29.02 21.99
N ILE A 79 16.02 29.52 22.78
CA ILE A 79 14.67 28.96 22.84
C ILE A 79 13.92 29.53 21.64
N SER A 80 13.41 28.64 20.78
CA SER A 80 12.55 29.07 19.67
C SER A 80 11.21 29.54 20.23
N TRP A 81 10.64 30.62 19.68
CA TRP A 81 9.27 31.05 19.98
C TRP A 81 8.26 29.89 19.88
N ARG A 82 8.43 28.97 18.91
CA ARG A 82 7.58 27.77 18.77
C ARG A 82 7.59 26.89 20.00
N ARG A 83 8.75 26.78 20.65
CA ARG A 83 8.93 25.97 21.86
C ARG A 83 8.31 26.65 23.08
N GLU A 84 8.28 27.98 23.12
CA GLU A 84 7.57 28.74 24.16
C GLU A 84 6.06 28.53 24.03
N VAL A 85 5.51 28.74 22.83
CA VAL A 85 4.08 28.49 22.53
C VAL A 85 3.69 27.04 22.82
N MET A 86 4.51 26.07 22.40
CA MET A 86 4.23 24.66 22.70
C MET A 86 4.29 24.35 24.18
N ARG A 87 5.15 25.02 24.94
CA ARG A 87 5.21 24.85 26.40
C ARG A 87 3.92 25.34 27.06
N GLU A 88 3.40 26.48 26.62
CA GLU A 88 2.12 27.01 27.11
C GLU A 88 0.96 26.07 26.78
N LEU A 89 0.87 25.60 25.53
CA LEU A 89 -0.17 24.66 25.11
C LEU A 89 -0.11 23.33 25.88
N VAL A 90 1.08 22.75 26.03
CA VAL A 90 1.27 21.50 26.78
C VAL A 90 0.89 21.65 28.25
N GLN A 91 1.18 22.80 28.86
CA GLN A 91 0.76 23.11 30.23
C GLN A 91 -0.77 23.20 30.32
N GLU A 92 -1.42 23.84 29.35
CA GLU A 92 -2.88 23.93 29.30
C GLU A 92 -3.56 22.58 29.09
N TRP A 93 -2.98 21.72 28.25
CA TRP A 93 -3.49 20.36 28.01
C TRP A 93 -3.31 19.43 29.22
N GLY A 94 -2.44 19.79 30.16
CA GLY A 94 -2.18 19.01 31.37
C GLY A 94 -1.45 17.69 31.09
N TRP A 95 -0.66 17.61 30.02
CA TRP A 95 0.10 16.40 29.71
C TRP A 95 1.22 16.16 30.72
N SER A 96 1.37 14.91 31.15
CA SER A 96 2.46 14.51 32.04
C SER A 96 3.78 14.35 31.28
N ASP A 97 4.91 14.47 31.99
CA ASP A 97 6.24 14.25 31.41
C ASP A 97 6.39 12.85 30.77
N GLY A 98 5.75 11.83 31.37
CA GLY A 98 5.73 10.48 30.81
C GLY A 98 4.99 10.41 29.47
N HIS A 99 3.89 11.16 29.32
CA HIS A 99 3.16 11.25 28.06
C HIS A 99 4.01 11.95 26.99
N LEU A 100 4.68 13.05 27.34
CA LEU A 100 5.58 13.76 26.42
C LEU A 100 6.74 12.87 25.95
N GLN A 101 7.34 12.08 26.84
CA GLN A 101 8.38 11.12 26.47
C GLN A 101 7.86 10.06 25.49
N LEU A 102 6.65 9.56 25.71
CA LEU A 102 6.01 8.62 24.76
C LEU A 102 5.81 9.26 23.39
N LEU A 103 5.27 10.48 23.32
CA LEU A 103 5.07 11.20 22.05
C LEU A 103 6.40 11.49 21.33
N ASP A 104 7.45 11.86 22.07
CA ASP A 104 8.76 12.18 21.51
C ASP A 104 9.55 10.97 20.97
N THR A 105 9.16 9.77 21.41
CA THR A 105 9.67 8.48 20.93
C THR A 105 8.88 7.93 19.74
N ARG A 106 7.95 8.72 19.17
CA ARG A 106 7.16 8.38 17.96
C ARG A 106 7.97 7.74 16.82
N PRO A 107 9.15 8.23 16.42
CA PRO A 107 9.97 7.59 15.38
C PRO A 107 10.36 6.13 15.66
N GLN A 108 10.36 5.73 16.93
CA GLN A 108 10.75 4.40 17.40
C GLN A 108 9.54 3.54 17.78
N TRP A 109 8.32 4.04 17.57
CA TRP A 109 7.11 3.28 17.88
C TRP A 109 7.05 2.03 17.02
N LYS A 110 6.89 0.89 17.70
CA LYS A 110 6.72 -0.42 17.07
C LYS A 110 5.25 -0.69 16.81
N ILE A 111 5.01 -1.77 16.09
CA ILE A 111 3.72 -2.04 15.44
C ILE A 111 2.50 -2.00 16.37
N HIS A 112 2.59 -2.49 17.60
CA HIS A 112 1.45 -2.46 18.53
C HIS A 112 1.01 -1.03 18.87
N GLN A 113 1.96 -0.14 19.16
CA GLN A 113 1.67 1.27 19.42
C GLN A 113 1.09 1.96 18.18
N VAL A 114 1.63 1.65 17.00
CA VAL A 114 1.15 2.22 15.73
C VAL A 114 -0.26 1.72 15.39
N LEU A 115 -0.60 0.47 15.69
CA LEU A 115 -1.94 -0.07 15.49
C LEU A 115 -2.98 0.63 16.37
N GLU A 116 -2.64 0.88 17.64
CA GLU A 116 -3.52 1.63 18.56
C GLU A 116 -3.71 3.06 18.07
N GLU A 117 -2.64 3.76 17.70
CA GLU A 117 -2.74 5.12 17.18
C GLU A 117 -3.52 5.20 15.87
N ARG A 118 -3.28 4.25 14.95
CA ARG A 118 -4.01 4.13 13.70
C ARG A 118 -5.50 3.97 13.95
N GLN A 119 -5.90 3.15 14.92
CA GLN A 119 -7.31 2.92 15.19
C GLN A 119 -8.01 4.22 15.59
N ILE A 120 -7.42 4.97 16.53
CA ILE A 120 -7.94 6.27 16.97
C ILE A 120 -8.04 7.25 15.79
N LEU A 121 -7.01 7.31 14.94
CA LEU A 121 -6.99 8.16 13.75
C LEU A 121 -8.08 7.78 12.74
N VAL A 122 -8.23 6.49 12.43
CA VAL A 122 -9.21 5.99 11.47
C VAL A 122 -10.63 6.27 11.96
N ASP A 123 -10.89 6.05 13.25
CA ASP A 123 -12.20 6.30 13.83
C ASP A 123 -12.55 7.79 13.78
N ALA A 124 -11.61 8.67 14.10
CA ALA A 124 -11.80 10.12 13.99
C ALA A 124 -12.05 10.57 12.54
N LEU A 125 -11.30 10.04 11.57
CA LEU A 125 -11.50 10.36 10.15
C LEU A 125 -12.85 9.85 9.63
N ARG A 126 -13.27 8.66 10.05
CA ARG A 126 -14.58 8.10 9.70
C ARG A 126 -15.72 8.95 10.27
N GLN A 127 -15.60 9.40 11.51
CA GLN A 127 -16.57 10.29 12.15
C GLN A 127 -16.66 11.63 11.42
N SER A 128 -15.51 12.27 11.13
CA SER A 128 -15.48 13.50 10.34
C SER A 128 -16.09 13.36 8.95
N TYR A 129 -15.84 12.24 8.27
CA TYR A 129 -16.45 11.96 6.97
C TYR A 129 -17.97 11.80 7.09
N GLN A 130 -18.44 11.07 8.10
CA GLN A 130 -19.87 10.87 8.33
C GLN A 130 -20.58 12.22 8.59
N ALA A 131 -20.01 13.07 9.44
CA ALA A 131 -20.54 14.41 9.73
C ALA A 131 -20.62 15.27 8.45
N LEU A 132 -19.58 15.27 7.62
CA LEU A 132 -19.57 15.97 6.34
C LEU A 132 -20.61 15.41 5.35
N SER A 133 -20.76 14.08 5.33
CA SER A 133 -21.73 13.42 4.45
C SER A 133 -23.17 13.68 4.87
N ASP A 134 -23.44 13.71 6.18
CA ASP A 134 -24.77 14.02 6.70
C ASP A 134 -25.11 15.50 6.45
N PHE A 135 -24.15 16.41 6.62
CA PHE A 135 -24.30 17.82 6.28
C PHE A 135 -24.62 18.02 4.79
N ALA A 136 -23.85 17.39 3.89
CA ALA A 136 -24.07 17.50 2.45
C ALA A 136 -25.48 17.01 2.04
N ARG A 137 -25.98 15.93 2.66
CA ARG A 137 -27.32 15.40 2.40
C ARG A 137 -28.44 16.34 2.88
N ILE A 138 -28.23 17.07 3.98
CA ILE A 138 -29.21 18.02 4.51
C ILE A 138 -29.27 19.30 3.65
N GLN A 139 -28.14 19.70 3.07
CA GLN A 139 -27.97 20.95 2.31
C GLN A 139 -27.96 20.76 0.77
N ASP A 140 -28.47 19.62 0.27
CA ASP A 140 -28.40 19.22 -1.15
C ASP A 140 -29.05 20.26 -2.11
N ASP A 141 -29.95 21.10 -1.59
CA ASP A 141 -30.61 22.17 -2.35
C ASP A 141 -29.71 23.39 -2.63
N ASP A 142 -28.58 23.56 -1.92
CA ASP A 142 -27.77 24.80 -1.93
C ASP A 142 -26.41 24.64 -2.63
N HIS A 143 -26.12 23.48 -3.25
CA HIS A 143 -24.89 23.17 -3.99
C HIS A 143 -23.56 23.51 -3.26
N THR A 144 -23.55 23.50 -1.93
CA THR A 144 -22.39 23.95 -1.13
C THR A 144 -21.23 22.95 -1.09
N ILE A 145 -21.49 21.66 -1.34
CA ILE A 145 -20.50 20.58 -1.43
C ILE A 145 -20.79 19.72 -2.66
N ASP A 146 -19.79 19.49 -3.52
CA ASP A 146 -19.97 18.60 -4.66
C ASP A 146 -20.08 17.14 -4.17
N PRO A 147 -21.21 16.45 -4.41
CA PRO A 147 -21.38 15.05 -4.01
C PRO A 147 -20.35 14.13 -4.68
N ALA A 148 -19.79 14.49 -5.84
CA ALA A 148 -18.73 13.72 -6.47
C ALA A 148 -17.42 13.78 -5.68
N GLU A 149 -17.05 14.96 -5.16
CA GLU A 149 -15.85 15.13 -4.31
C GLU A 149 -15.99 14.38 -2.98
N LEU A 150 -17.18 14.42 -2.38
CA LEU A 150 -17.45 13.67 -1.15
C LEU A 150 -17.34 12.16 -1.38
N ASN A 151 -17.91 11.65 -2.49
CA ASN A 151 -17.76 10.24 -2.86
C ASN A 151 -16.31 9.84 -3.11
N LEU A 152 -15.52 10.73 -3.73
CA LEU A 152 -14.10 10.51 -3.97
C LEU A 152 -13.31 10.43 -2.66
N LEU A 153 -13.60 11.33 -1.72
CA LEU A 153 -13.03 11.31 -0.37
C LEU A 153 -13.39 10.02 0.36
N GLY A 154 -14.65 9.60 0.28
CA GLY A 154 -15.12 8.33 0.83
C GLY A 154 -14.35 7.15 0.26
N ARG A 155 -14.23 7.05 -1.08
CA ARG A 155 -13.45 6.00 -1.75
C ARG A 155 -11.99 5.99 -1.30
N ARG A 156 -11.36 7.16 -1.13
CA ARG A 156 -9.98 7.26 -0.61
C ARG A 156 -9.88 6.72 0.83
N LEU A 157 -10.83 7.09 1.69
CA LEU A 157 -10.86 6.62 3.08
C LEU A 157 -11.04 5.10 3.15
N TYR A 158 -12.01 4.55 2.42
CA TYR A 158 -12.27 3.12 2.40
C TYR A 158 -11.12 2.33 1.76
N ALA A 159 -10.56 2.79 0.64
CA ALA A 159 -9.40 2.15 0.02
C ALA A 159 -8.20 2.11 0.98
N ALA A 160 -7.96 3.16 1.77
CA ALA A 160 -6.85 3.18 2.73
C ALA A 160 -7.12 2.33 4.00
N PHE A 161 -8.34 2.33 4.54
CA PHE A 161 -8.58 1.85 5.90
C PHE A 161 -9.59 0.71 6.05
N GLU A 162 -10.46 0.48 5.07
CA GLU A 162 -11.47 -0.57 5.13
C GLU A 162 -10.81 -1.96 5.12
N ARG A 163 -11.23 -2.81 6.06
CA ARG A 163 -10.81 -4.21 6.14
C ARG A 163 -11.69 -5.07 5.26
N LYS A 164 -11.07 -5.80 4.33
CA LYS A 164 -11.74 -6.77 3.45
C LYS A 164 -11.02 -8.12 3.55
N ALA A 165 -11.73 -9.21 3.30
CA ALA A 165 -11.09 -10.52 3.19
C ALA A 165 -10.01 -10.48 2.10
N GLY A 166 -8.83 -11.02 2.41
CA GLY A 166 -7.69 -11.00 1.50
C GLY A 166 -6.99 -9.65 1.32
N LYS A 167 -7.53 -8.54 1.83
CA LYS A 167 -6.84 -7.24 1.75
C LYS A 167 -5.71 -7.15 2.78
N VAL A 168 -4.54 -6.72 2.33
CA VAL A 168 -3.40 -6.44 3.20
C VAL A 168 -3.60 -5.09 3.86
N ASP A 169 -3.81 -5.12 5.18
CA ASP A 169 -3.91 -3.90 5.99
C ASP A 169 -2.58 -3.15 6.04
N LEU A 170 -2.59 -1.91 5.55
CA LEU A 170 -1.50 -0.96 5.72
C LEU A 170 -1.62 -0.32 7.11
N VAL A 171 -0.69 -0.69 7.99
CA VAL A 171 -0.62 -0.33 9.40
C VAL A 171 0.01 1.03 9.59
N ASN A 172 0.98 1.41 8.77
CA ASN A 172 1.71 2.66 8.94
C ASN A 172 1.39 3.66 7.82
N PRO A 173 0.38 4.53 7.99
CA PRO A 173 0.17 5.65 7.08
C PRO A 173 1.22 6.75 7.27
N GLY A 174 2.37 6.49 7.90
CA GLY A 174 3.37 7.50 8.28
C GLY A 174 3.25 7.98 9.74
N ILE A 175 2.76 7.11 10.64
CA ILE A 175 2.73 7.34 12.08
C ILE A 175 4.12 7.16 12.69
N SER A 176 4.87 6.13 12.31
CA SER A 176 6.24 5.88 12.79
C SER A 176 7.22 5.88 11.63
N ASP A 177 8.49 6.19 11.90
CA ASP A 177 9.54 6.16 10.88
C ASP A 177 10.05 4.73 10.65
N ASP A 178 10.08 3.91 11.71
CA ASP A 178 10.64 2.57 11.66
C ASP A 178 9.78 1.52 12.38
N LEU A 179 9.11 0.69 11.57
CA LEU A 179 8.40 -0.50 12.02
C LEU A 179 9.21 -1.80 11.88
N SER A 180 10.46 -1.73 11.43
CA SER A 180 11.23 -2.93 11.16
C SER A 180 11.52 -3.71 12.45
N GLU A 181 11.56 -5.03 12.31
CA GLU A 181 11.91 -5.96 13.37
C GLU A 181 13.10 -6.80 12.93
N ASP A 182 14.13 -6.89 13.78
CA ASP A 182 15.36 -7.64 13.47
C ASP A 182 15.10 -9.14 13.39
N ARG A 183 14.15 -9.64 14.20
CA ARG A 183 13.87 -11.07 14.33
C ARG A 183 12.38 -11.30 14.34
N LEU A 184 11.94 -12.20 13.47
CA LEU A 184 10.55 -12.64 13.36
C LEU A 184 10.51 -14.16 13.37
N SER A 185 9.45 -14.71 13.94
CA SER A 185 9.20 -16.16 13.95
C SER A 185 7.89 -16.44 13.27
N LEU A 186 7.94 -17.33 12.27
CA LEU A 186 6.79 -17.72 11.50
C LEU A 186 6.44 -19.18 11.81
N HIS A 187 5.17 -19.40 12.17
CA HIS A 187 4.65 -20.70 12.55
C HIS A 187 3.49 -21.07 11.64
N GLN A 188 3.50 -22.29 11.16
CA GLN A 188 2.36 -22.87 10.46
C GLN A 188 1.42 -23.51 11.48
N LEU A 189 0.15 -23.11 11.47
CA LEU A 189 -0.91 -23.75 12.25
C LEU A 189 -1.55 -24.85 11.40
N ARG A 190 -1.55 -26.08 11.91
CA ARG A 190 -2.21 -27.25 11.30
C ARG A 190 -3.12 -27.93 12.31
N ASN A 191 -4.14 -27.21 12.75
CA ASN A 191 -5.21 -27.80 13.56
C ASN A 191 -6.42 -28.13 12.67
N PRO A 192 -7.17 -29.21 12.93
CA PRO A 192 -8.40 -29.49 12.18
C PRO A 192 -9.37 -28.31 12.32
N GLY A 193 -9.66 -27.63 11.20
CA GLY A 193 -10.49 -26.42 11.15
C GLY A 193 -9.74 -25.08 11.28
N GLN A 194 -8.42 -25.09 11.55
CA GLN A 194 -7.57 -23.89 11.62
C GLN A 194 -6.23 -24.18 10.93
N THR A 195 -6.24 -24.15 9.61
CA THR A 195 -5.03 -24.10 8.78
C THR A 195 -4.67 -22.64 8.52
N GLY A 196 -3.44 -22.25 8.82
CA GLY A 196 -3.00 -20.88 8.57
C GLY A 196 -1.59 -20.64 9.04
N TRP A 197 -1.23 -19.36 9.10
CA TRP A 197 0.09 -18.90 9.47
C TRP A 197 -0.01 -17.85 10.56
N VAL A 198 0.98 -17.82 11.45
CA VAL A 198 1.09 -16.83 12.51
C VAL A 198 2.50 -16.28 12.55
N LEU A 199 2.58 -14.95 12.60
CA LEU A 199 3.80 -14.20 12.74
C LEU A 199 3.94 -13.70 14.18
N TYR A 200 5.09 -13.97 14.79
CA TYR A 200 5.48 -13.45 16.09
C TYR A 200 6.70 -12.55 15.98
N ARG A 201 6.79 -11.61 16.93
CA ARG A 201 7.97 -10.78 17.15
C ARG A 201 9.04 -11.57 17.90
N GLY A 202 10.30 -11.43 17.49
CA GLY A 202 11.43 -12.09 18.13
C GLY A 202 11.56 -13.56 17.73
N LEU A 203 12.34 -14.31 18.51
CA LEU A 203 12.49 -15.76 18.36
C LEU A 203 11.51 -16.46 19.31
N VAL A 204 10.43 -17.03 18.77
CA VAL A 204 9.42 -17.77 19.55
C VAL A 204 9.50 -19.24 19.14
N ARG A 205 9.76 -20.14 20.08
CA ARG A 205 9.78 -21.58 19.80
C ARG A 205 8.36 -22.15 19.82
N SER A 206 8.11 -23.24 19.10
CA SER A 206 6.76 -23.83 18.97
C SER A 206 6.06 -24.09 20.33
N GLY A 207 6.82 -24.54 21.34
CA GLY A 207 6.30 -24.81 22.69
C GLY A 207 6.04 -23.57 23.57
N GLU A 208 6.42 -22.36 23.13
CA GLU A 208 6.34 -21.11 23.90
C GLU A 208 5.26 -20.15 23.37
N THR A 209 4.41 -20.62 22.44
CA THR A 209 3.40 -19.82 21.75
C THR A 209 2.26 -19.34 22.66
N GLY A 210 1.97 -20.06 23.76
CA GLY A 210 0.80 -19.84 24.62
C GLY A 210 0.76 -18.51 25.40
N GLY A 211 1.87 -17.75 25.45
CA GLY A 211 1.94 -16.44 26.12
C GLY A 211 2.28 -15.26 25.20
N GLN A 212 2.51 -15.51 23.92
CA GLN A 212 2.99 -14.48 22.98
C GLN A 212 1.83 -13.85 22.21
N ARG A 213 1.81 -12.52 22.13
CA ARG A 213 0.85 -11.80 21.29
C ARG A 213 1.34 -11.88 19.83
N PRO A 214 0.58 -12.48 18.91
CA PRO A 214 0.97 -12.51 17.51
C PRO A 214 0.88 -11.12 16.88
N LEU A 215 1.78 -10.85 15.93
CA LEU A 215 1.76 -9.64 15.12
C LEU A 215 0.67 -9.72 14.05
N LYS A 216 0.59 -10.86 13.35
CA LYS A 216 -0.39 -11.13 12.29
C LYS A 216 -0.74 -12.60 12.28
N ARG A 217 -2.02 -12.89 12.00
CA ARG A 217 -2.52 -14.21 11.62
C ARG A 217 -3.03 -14.12 10.19
N GLY A 218 -2.75 -15.12 9.36
CA GLY A 218 -3.19 -15.17 7.96
C GLY A 218 -3.54 -16.60 7.55
N HIS A 219 -4.21 -16.75 6.42
CA HIS A 219 -4.56 -18.07 5.89
C HIS A 219 -3.44 -18.65 5.03
N SER A 220 -2.64 -17.78 4.41
CA SER A 220 -1.55 -18.13 3.50
C SER A 220 -0.22 -17.53 3.96
N LEU A 221 0.88 -18.17 3.55
CA LEU A 221 2.23 -17.65 3.75
C LEU A 221 2.42 -16.32 3.00
N VAL A 222 1.99 -16.28 1.72
CA VAL A 222 2.10 -15.09 0.88
C VAL A 222 1.34 -13.91 1.49
N GLU A 223 0.18 -14.14 2.12
CA GLU A 223 -0.55 -13.08 2.83
C GLU A 223 0.32 -12.43 3.91
N ILE A 224 1.02 -13.23 4.73
CA ILE A 224 1.88 -12.72 5.80
C ILE A 224 3.13 -12.05 5.24
N LEU A 225 3.78 -12.64 4.25
CA LEU A 225 4.99 -12.07 3.64
C LEU A 225 4.68 -10.76 2.92
N ALA A 226 3.57 -10.69 2.16
CA ALA A 226 3.08 -9.46 1.57
C ALA A 226 2.82 -8.41 2.65
N TRP A 227 2.13 -8.77 3.73
CA TRP A 227 1.88 -7.86 4.84
C TRP A 227 3.16 -7.34 5.49
N CYS A 228 4.18 -8.19 5.68
CA CYS A 228 5.50 -7.77 6.19
C CYS A 228 6.20 -6.79 5.22
N HIS A 229 6.13 -7.06 3.92
CA HIS A 229 6.75 -6.27 2.86
C HIS A 229 6.15 -4.86 2.75
N PHE A 230 4.82 -4.79 2.59
CA PHE A 230 4.10 -3.52 2.42
C PHE A 230 4.06 -2.66 3.69
N ASN A 231 4.23 -3.27 4.88
CA ASN A 231 4.33 -2.53 6.14
C ASN A 231 5.78 -2.26 6.58
N HIS A 232 6.78 -2.66 5.79
CA HIS A 232 8.20 -2.53 6.09
C HIS A 232 8.61 -3.14 7.44
N ILE A 233 7.93 -4.23 7.85
CA ILE A 233 8.29 -4.98 9.07
C ILE A 233 9.61 -5.70 8.87
N THR A 234 9.87 -6.14 7.64
CA THR A 234 11.12 -6.79 7.24
C THR A 234 11.94 -5.87 6.37
N GLN A 235 13.21 -5.68 6.73
CA GLN A 235 14.21 -5.08 5.85
C GLN A 235 15.02 -6.20 5.21
N SER A 236 15.03 -6.29 3.87
CA SER A 236 15.54 -7.44 3.09
C SER A 236 16.96 -7.90 3.45
N SER A 237 17.79 -7.06 4.07
CA SER A 237 19.15 -7.39 4.48
C SER A 237 19.38 -7.57 5.99
N LEU A 238 18.45 -7.14 6.84
CA LEU A 238 18.66 -7.04 8.30
C LEU A 238 17.70 -7.91 9.11
N SER A 239 16.48 -8.11 8.62
CA SER A 239 15.47 -8.90 9.32
C SER A 239 15.66 -10.39 9.06
N MET A 240 15.72 -11.18 10.14
CA MET A 240 15.77 -12.63 10.08
C MET A 240 14.40 -13.23 10.38
N ILE A 241 13.82 -13.91 9.39
CA ILE A 241 12.61 -14.72 9.58
C ILE A 241 13.03 -16.16 9.88
N SER A 242 12.70 -16.64 11.08
CA SER A 242 12.88 -18.03 11.48
C SER A 242 11.60 -18.81 11.16
N LEU A 243 11.71 -19.85 10.34
CA LEU A 243 10.63 -20.81 10.11
C LEU A 243 10.70 -21.89 11.19
N HIS A 244 9.63 -22.05 11.96
CA HIS A 244 9.59 -23.09 12.98
C HIS A 244 9.02 -24.39 12.40
N PRO A 245 9.80 -25.50 12.36
CA PRO A 245 9.65 -26.50 11.32
C PRO A 245 8.85 -27.74 11.71
N GLU A 246 8.31 -27.83 12.94
CA GLU A 246 7.76 -29.09 13.43
C GLU A 246 6.72 -29.69 12.46
N ASP A 247 6.03 -28.84 11.67
CA ASP A 247 5.23 -29.26 10.51
C ASP A 247 5.32 -28.32 9.27
N CYS A 248 6.40 -27.53 9.13
CA CYS A 248 6.50 -26.52 8.05
C CYS A 248 6.93 -27.18 6.73
N THR A 249 6.05 -27.16 5.72
CA THR A 249 6.38 -27.68 4.38
C THR A 249 7.12 -26.69 3.50
N VAL A 250 7.15 -25.41 3.89
CA VAL A 250 7.87 -24.37 3.15
C VAL A 250 9.31 -24.32 3.61
N SER A 251 10.24 -24.35 2.65
CA SER A 251 11.67 -24.17 2.90
C SER A 251 12.05 -22.70 3.12
N SER A 252 13.11 -22.44 3.87
CA SER A 252 13.65 -21.07 4.02
C SER A 252 14.08 -20.45 2.69
N TRP A 253 14.40 -21.27 1.69
CA TRP A 253 14.75 -20.80 0.35
C TRP A 253 13.52 -20.32 -0.42
N GLU A 254 12.41 -21.07 -0.39
CA GLU A 254 11.14 -20.63 -0.99
C GLU A 254 10.64 -19.33 -0.35
N GLN A 255 10.69 -19.24 0.98
CA GLN A 255 10.31 -18.02 1.71
C GLN A 255 11.14 -16.80 1.29
N ARG A 256 12.46 -16.94 1.13
CA ARG A 256 13.31 -15.85 0.61
C ARG A 256 13.01 -15.53 -0.85
N SER A 257 12.79 -16.55 -1.68
CA SER A 257 12.48 -16.37 -3.10
C SER A 257 11.17 -15.59 -3.30
N VAL A 258 10.17 -15.81 -2.45
CA VAL A 258 8.94 -15.01 -2.44
C VAL A 258 9.23 -13.56 -2.07
N MET A 259 10.05 -13.29 -1.04
CA MET A 259 10.43 -11.94 -0.65
C MET A 259 11.21 -11.21 -1.77
N ASP A 260 12.12 -11.92 -2.45
CA ASP A 260 12.87 -11.36 -3.58
C ASP A 260 11.92 -10.99 -4.74
N CYS A 261 10.95 -11.86 -5.06
CA CYS A 261 9.92 -11.54 -6.05
C CYS A 261 9.03 -10.37 -5.64
N LEU A 262 8.70 -10.23 -4.35
CA LEU A 262 7.96 -9.09 -3.84
C LEU A 262 8.75 -7.78 -4.02
N GLU A 263 10.07 -7.78 -3.77
CA GLU A 263 10.92 -6.61 -3.99
C GLU A 263 11.05 -6.27 -5.48
N ASP A 264 11.14 -7.27 -6.37
CA ASP A 264 11.25 -7.05 -7.82
C ASP A 264 9.95 -6.45 -8.41
N ILE A 265 8.78 -6.97 -8.02
CA ILE A 265 7.48 -6.56 -8.59
C ILE A 265 6.94 -5.31 -7.88
N PHE A 266 7.16 -5.23 -6.57
CA PHE A 266 6.69 -4.17 -5.67
C PHE A 266 7.90 -3.52 -4.96
N PRO A 267 8.72 -2.73 -5.67
CA PRO A 267 9.97 -2.20 -5.15
C PRO A 267 9.74 -1.39 -3.88
N ARG A 268 10.46 -1.78 -2.82
CA ARG A 268 10.38 -1.22 -1.47
C ARG A 268 8.99 -1.22 -0.86
N GLY A 269 8.04 -2.02 -1.36
CA GLY A 269 6.66 -2.02 -0.90
C GLY A 269 5.97 -0.65 -0.97
N ARG A 270 6.49 0.30 -1.75
CA ARG A 270 6.01 1.69 -1.78
C ARG A 270 4.77 1.77 -2.65
N LEU A 271 3.64 2.09 -2.02
CA LEU A 271 2.41 2.44 -2.69
C LEU A 271 2.37 3.96 -2.89
N THR A 272 2.08 4.40 -4.10
CA THR A 272 1.85 5.82 -4.37
C THR A 272 0.46 6.22 -3.90
N ASP A 273 0.22 7.51 -3.64
CA ASP A 273 -1.16 7.98 -3.49
C ASP A 273 -1.96 7.64 -4.76
N PRO A 274 -3.19 7.13 -4.62
CA PRO A 274 -4.04 6.87 -5.78
C PRO A 274 -4.38 8.18 -6.47
N ASP A 275 -4.33 8.17 -7.80
CA ASP A 275 -4.75 9.31 -8.60
C ASP A 275 -6.25 9.56 -8.41
N LEU A 276 -6.66 10.83 -8.37
CA LEU A 276 -8.07 11.21 -8.17
C LEU A 276 -8.92 10.66 -9.32
N ASP A 277 -8.39 10.70 -10.54
CA ASP A 277 -9.06 10.14 -11.71
C ASP A 277 -9.21 8.61 -11.60
N ALA A 278 -8.21 7.92 -11.03
CA ALA A 278 -8.26 6.48 -10.82
C ALA A 278 -9.27 6.06 -9.74
N LEU A 279 -9.52 6.91 -8.74
CA LEU A 279 -10.54 6.70 -7.72
C LEU A 279 -11.95 7.01 -8.24
N ALA A 280 -12.09 7.85 -9.28
CA ALA A 280 -13.37 8.11 -9.92
C ALA A 280 -13.88 6.89 -10.73
N GLU A 281 -12.96 6.10 -11.26
CA GLU A 281 -13.25 4.86 -11.99
C GLU A 281 -13.30 3.62 -11.07
N PRO A 282 -13.94 2.51 -11.52
CA PRO A 282 -13.86 1.22 -10.84
C PRO A 282 -12.41 0.73 -10.70
N ALA A 283 -12.12 0.03 -9.60
CA ALA A 283 -10.81 -0.54 -9.35
C ALA A 283 -10.41 -1.56 -10.43
N ARG A 284 -9.20 -1.42 -10.96
CA ARG A 284 -8.60 -2.33 -11.95
C ARG A 284 -7.27 -2.90 -11.47
N VAL A 285 -6.82 -4.01 -12.04
CA VAL A 285 -5.50 -4.60 -11.74
C VAL A 285 -4.40 -3.71 -12.30
N ALA A 286 -3.52 -3.23 -11.43
CA ALA A 286 -2.36 -2.41 -11.79
C ALA A 286 -1.06 -3.23 -11.82
N ARG A 287 -0.89 -4.17 -10.88
CA ARG A 287 0.20 -5.16 -10.85
C ARG A 287 -0.29 -6.46 -10.22
N ASN A 288 0.38 -7.56 -10.54
CA ASN A 288 0.06 -8.86 -9.96
C ASN A 288 1.31 -9.75 -9.81
N ALA A 289 1.18 -10.77 -8.97
CA ALA A 289 2.13 -11.87 -8.83
C ALA A 289 1.38 -13.16 -8.47
N LEU A 290 1.63 -14.25 -9.19
CA LEU A 290 1.02 -15.56 -8.96
C LEU A 290 2.10 -16.56 -8.57
N PHE A 291 2.00 -17.12 -7.37
CA PHE A 291 2.87 -18.17 -6.87
C PHE A 291 2.17 -19.52 -6.97
N ILE A 292 2.83 -20.49 -7.60
CA ILE A 292 2.30 -21.83 -7.81
C ILE A 292 3.07 -22.82 -6.93
N ASN A 293 2.34 -23.70 -6.24
CA ASN A 293 2.87 -24.79 -5.43
C ASN A 293 3.85 -24.37 -4.32
N LEU A 294 3.64 -23.21 -3.70
CA LEU A 294 4.50 -22.74 -2.63
C LEU A 294 4.46 -23.70 -1.43
N GLY A 295 5.60 -24.27 -1.03
CA GLY A 295 5.69 -25.22 0.08
C GLY A 295 4.91 -26.51 -0.13
N VAL A 296 4.64 -26.89 -1.38
CA VAL A 296 4.00 -28.15 -1.71
C VAL A 296 4.77 -28.80 -2.86
N ASP A 297 5.29 -30.00 -2.63
CA ASP A 297 5.84 -30.83 -3.70
C ASP A 297 4.71 -31.67 -4.33
N PRO A 298 4.27 -31.36 -5.57
CA PRO A 298 3.19 -32.11 -6.22
C PRO A 298 3.57 -33.58 -6.48
N MET A 299 4.87 -33.90 -6.50
CA MET A 299 5.37 -35.26 -6.73
C MET A 299 5.67 -36.03 -5.44
N ALA A 300 5.43 -35.45 -4.25
CA ALA A 300 5.81 -36.05 -2.97
C ALA A 300 5.24 -37.45 -2.73
N LYS A 301 4.06 -37.77 -3.26
CA LYS A 301 3.47 -39.12 -3.20
C LYS A 301 4.27 -40.11 -4.05
N LEU A 302 4.55 -39.75 -5.30
CA LEU A 302 5.28 -40.58 -6.25
C LEU A 302 6.73 -40.80 -5.82
N THR A 303 7.40 -39.76 -5.32
CA THR A 303 8.76 -39.85 -4.77
C THR A 303 8.82 -40.79 -3.57
N ARG A 304 7.84 -40.74 -2.66
CA ARG A 304 7.75 -41.67 -1.50
C ARG A 304 7.52 -43.11 -1.93
N GLU A 305 6.80 -43.33 -3.02
CA GLU A 305 6.54 -44.64 -3.60
C GLU A 305 7.70 -45.14 -4.49
N GLY A 306 8.81 -44.38 -4.58
CA GLY A 306 9.99 -44.73 -5.38
C GLY A 306 9.76 -44.71 -6.89
N MET A 307 8.66 -44.11 -7.34
CA MET A 307 8.28 -44.07 -8.74
C MET A 307 8.86 -42.82 -9.43
N GLN A 308 9.73 -43.05 -10.42
CA GLN A 308 10.14 -42.01 -11.36
C GLN A 308 9.29 -42.11 -12.63
N LEU A 309 8.51 -41.06 -12.90
CA LEU A 309 7.73 -40.96 -14.14
C LEU A 309 8.67 -40.73 -15.33
N VAL A 310 8.89 -41.78 -16.13
CA VAL A 310 9.59 -41.69 -17.42
C VAL A 310 8.56 -41.39 -18.49
N SER A 311 8.27 -40.12 -18.72
CA SER A 311 7.35 -39.66 -19.77
C SER A 311 8.00 -38.59 -20.62
N SER A 312 7.72 -38.60 -21.92
CA SER A 312 8.11 -37.52 -22.83
C SER A 312 7.22 -36.27 -22.68
N ARG A 313 6.14 -36.36 -21.90
CA ARG A 313 5.22 -35.25 -21.63
C ARG A 313 5.65 -34.52 -20.37
N THR A 314 6.12 -33.29 -20.57
CA THR A 314 6.64 -32.40 -19.54
C THR A 314 5.73 -31.19 -19.29
N ASP A 315 4.50 -31.18 -19.81
CA ASP A 315 3.54 -30.12 -19.53
C ASP A 315 3.08 -30.22 -18.07
N ALA A 316 3.14 -29.11 -17.34
CA ALA A 316 2.81 -29.05 -15.92
C ALA A 316 1.32 -29.28 -15.65
N LEU A 317 0.45 -28.86 -16.58
CA LEU A 317 -1.00 -29.03 -16.46
C LEU A 317 -1.48 -30.41 -16.94
N SER A 318 -0.61 -31.14 -17.65
CA SER A 318 -0.91 -32.46 -18.20
C SER A 318 0.33 -33.35 -18.18
N TYR A 319 0.80 -33.64 -16.97
CA TYR A 319 2.07 -34.30 -16.75
C TYR A 319 1.94 -35.82 -16.86
N GLY A 320 2.96 -36.43 -17.48
CA GLY A 320 3.07 -37.89 -17.53
C GLY A 320 2.04 -38.58 -18.44
N GLY A 321 1.99 -39.91 -18.34
CA GLY A 321 0.99 -40.73 -19.06
C GLY A 321 -0.41 -40.70 -18.43
N ARG A 322 -0.52 -40.21 -17.19
CA ARG A 322 -1.77 -40.09 -16.42
C ARG A 322 -2.45 -38.73 -16.54
N TRP A 323 -1.86 -37.78 -17.26
CA TRP A 323 -2.42 -36.44 -17.46
C TRP A 323 -2.66 -35.72 -16.13
N GLU A 324 -1.72 -35.87 -15.19
CA GLU A 324 -1.84 -35.29 -13.86
C GLU A 324 -1.52 -33.79 -13.90
N ASN A 325 -2.35 -32.98 -13.25
CA ASN A 325 -2.06 -31.56 -13.06
C ASN A 325 -1.10 -31.41 -11.87
N LEU A 326 0.10 -30.92 -12.14
CA LEU A 326 1.10 -30.63 -11.11
C LEU A 326 0.86 -29.28 -10.43
N ALA A 327 0.07 -28.37 -11.00
CA ALA A 327 -0.26 -27.07 -10.40
C ALA A 327 -1.51 -27.21 -9.52
N ILE A 328 -1.30 -27.34 -8.21
CA ILE A 328 -2.33 -27.73 -7.22
C ILE A 328 -2.62 -26.66 -6.16
N ASN A 329 -1.73 -25.68 -5.98
CA ASN A 329 -1.93 -24.54 -5.09
C ASN A 329 -1.54 -23.25 -5.83
N PHE A 330 -2.37 -22.21 -5.70
CA PHE A 330 -2.17 -20.92 -6.33
C PHE A 330 -2.36 -19.80 -5.30
N GLU A 331 -1.36 -18.93 -5.19
CA GLU A 331 -1.42 -17.75 -4.33
C GLU A 331 -1.21 -16.50 -5.19
N LEU A 332 -2.24 -15.66 -5.28
CA LEU A 332 -2.26 -14.48 -6.13
C LEU A 332 -2.19 -13.22 -5.28
N ILE A 333 -1.28 -12.32 -5.62
CA ILE A 333 -1.23 -10.95 -5.12
C ILE A 333 -1.67 -10.01 -6.23
N VAL A 334 -2.56 -9.07 -5.93
CA VAL A 334 -3.03 -8.03 -6.84
C VAL A 334 -2.85 -6.67 -6.17
N GLN A 335 -2.22 -5.74 -6.87
CA GLN A 335 -2.28 -4.32 -6.58
C GLN A 335 -3.33 -3.68 -7.49
N THR A 336 -4.30 -2.99 -6.91
CA THR A 336 -5.35 -2.30 -7.66
C THR A 336 -4.95 -0.88 -8.05
N SER A 337 -5.68 -0.25 -8.97
CA SER A 337 -5.55 1.18 -9.30
C SER A 337 -5.83 2.10 -8.12
N TRP A 338 -6.62 1.65 -7.15
CA TRP A 338 -6.86 2.34 -5.88
C TRP A 338 -5.74 2.12 -4.86
N GLN A 339 -4.67 1.42 -5.24
CA GLN A 339 -3.51 1.14 -4.41
C GLN A 339 -3.82 0.19 -3.25
N GLU A 340 -4.91 -0.58 -3.35
CA GLU A 340 -5.17 -1.69 -2.45
C GLU A 340 -4.32 -2.89 -2.83
N ILE A 341 -3.81 -3.60 -1.83
CA ILE A 341 -3.14 -4.89 -2.02
C ILE A 341 -4.09 -5.99 -1.57
N LEU A 342 -4.39 -6.89 -2.49
CA LEU A 342 -5.27 -8.03 -2.28
C LEU A 342 -4.46 -9.31 -2.45
N THR A 343 -4.74 -10.29 -1.61
CA THR A 343 -4.14 -11.62 -1.63
C THR A 343 -5.25 -12.66 -1.67
N PHE A 344 -5.10 -13.62 -2.57
CA PHE A 344 -6.03 -14.72 -2.78
C PHE A 344 -5.27 -16.04 -2.68
N HIS A 345 -5.92 -17.05 -2.11
CA HIS A 345 -5.37 -18.40 -1.97
C HIS A 345 -6.38 -19.39 -2.53
N TYR A 346 -5.94 -20.21 -3.48
CA TYR A 346 -6.74 -21.22 -4.14
C TYR A 346 -6.10 -22.58 -3.96
N SER A 347 -6.86 -23.52 -3.42
CA SER A 347 -6.46 -24.91 -3.23
C SER A 347 -7.62 -25.86 -3.51
N GLY A 348 -7.29 -27.10 -3.89
CA GLY A 348 -8.26 -28.12 -4.28
C GLY A 348 -8.33 -28.36 -5.79
N ASP A 349 -9.27 -29.23 -6.21
CA ASP A 349 -9.31 -29.76 -7.57
C ASP A 349 -9.67 -28.70 -8.63
N HIS A 350 -10.42 -27.67 -8.24
CA HIS A 350 -10.85 -26.57 -9.12
C HIS A 350 -10.00 -25.30 -8.98
N ALA A 351 -8.93 -25.32 -8.17
CA ALA A 351 -8.16 -24.12 -7.80
C ALA A 351 -7.67 -23.30 -8.99
N LEU A 352 -7.23 -23.96 -10.08
CA LEU A 352 -6.80 -23.26 -11.30
C LEU A 352 -7.96 -22.50 -11.96
N LEU A 353 -9.12 -23.15 -12.08
CA LEU A 353 -10.29 -22.56 -12.73
C LEU A 353 -10.84 -21.42 -11.89
N ASP A 354 -10.92 -21.60 -10.57
CA ASP A 354 -11.37 -20.56 -9.64
C ASP A 354 -10.44 -19.33 -9.70
N CYS A 355 -9.11 -19.56 -9.69
CA CYS A 355 -8.12 -18.51 -9.84
C CYS A 355 -8.28 -17.73 -11.16
N LEU A 356 -8.51 -18.43 -12.28
CA LEU A 356 -8.72 -17.81 -13.58
C LEU A 356 -10.01 -17.02 -13.65
N CYS A 357 -11.12 -17.57 -13.14
CA CYS A 357 -12.42 -16.92 -13.09
C CYS A 357 -12.34 -15.61 -12.29
N ASP A 358 -11.76 -15.67 -11.10
CA ASP A 358 -11.59 -14.50 -10.24
C ASP A 358 -10.67 -13.46 -10.88
N TYR A 359 -9.57 -13.88 -11.51
CA TYR A 359 -8.67 -12.96 -12.20
C TYR A 359 -9.34 -12.26 -13.39
N LEU A 360 -10.07 -13.02 -14.21
CA LEU A 360 -10.77 -12.48 -15.38
C LEU A 360 -11.97 -11.60 -14.98
N ALA A 361 -12.56 -11.79 -13.80
CA ALA A 361 -13.61 -10.92 -13.28
C ALA A 361 -13.14 -9.46 -13.10
N TRP A 362 -11.84 -9.23 -12.93
CA TRP A 362 -11.25 -7.88 -12.86
C TRP A 362 -11.16 -7.17 -14.21
N THR A 363 -11.35 -7.86 -15.33
CA THR A 363 -11.34 -7.27 -16.67
C THR A 363 -12.56 -7.76 -17.45
N PRO A 364 -13.74 -7.16 -17.23
CA PRO A 364 -14.94 -7.52 -17.97
C PRO A 364 -14.71 -7.36 -19.47
N VAL A 365 -15.29 -8.26 -20.28
CA VAL A 365 -15.15 -8.25 -21.75
C VAL A 365 -15.61 -6.91 -22.35
N ASP A 366 -16.61 -6.28 -21.72
CA ASP A 366 -17.15 -4.98 -22.11
C ASP A 366 -16.16 -3.82 -21.97
N ALA A 367 -15.08 -3.99 -21.20
CA ALA A 367 -14.04 -2.98 -21.04
C ALA A 367 -13.18 -2.80 -22.31
N GLY A 368 -13.24 -3.73 -23.27
CA GLY A 368 -12.52 -3.64 -24.55
C GLY A 368 -11.00 -3.66 -24.45
N GLN A 369 -10.46 -3.96 -23.27
CA GLN A 369 -9.02 -4.07 -23.00
C GLN A 369 -8.67 -5.51 -22.64
N PRO A 370 -7.55 -6.06 -23.16
CA PRO A 370 -7.11 -7.40 -22.76
C PRO A 370 -6.70 -7.39 -21.28
N PRO A 371 -6.90 -8.51 -20.55
CA PRO A 371 -6.45 -8.62 -19.18
C PRO A 371 -4.93 -8.45 -19.11
N MET A 372 -4.46 -7.87 -18.00
CA MET A 372 -3.03 -7.71 -17.77
C MET A 372 -2.34 -9.09 -17.75
N GLY A 373 -1.10 -9.16 -18.24
CA GLY A 373 -0.29 -10.38 -18.11
C GLY A 373 -0.05 -10.73 -16.64
N VAL A 374 -0.02 -12.02 -16.32
CA VAL A 374 0.22 -12.50 -14.95
C VAL A 374 1.69 -12.85 -14.76
N ASN A 375 2.33 -12.30 -13.73
CA ASN A 375 3.70 -12.67 -13.37
C ASN A 375 3.68 -13.96 -12.56
N THR A 376 4.03 -15.08 -13.17
CA THR A 376 3.93 -16.41 -12.54
C THR A 376 5.28 -16.92 -12.05
N PHE A 377 5.32 -17.41 -10.81
CA PHE A 377 6.50 -17.98 -10.15
C PHE A 377 6.19 -19.37 -9.60
N SER A 378 7.17 -20.26 -9.70
CA SER A 378 7.15 -21.58 -9.07
C SER A 378 8.54 -21.88 -8.53
N PHE A 379 8.57 -22.33 -7.28
CA PHE A 379 9.80 -22.62 -6.53
C PHE A 379 9.89 -24.09 -6.11
N SER A 380 8.95 -24.95 -6.53
CA SER A 380 9.03 -26.38 -6.25
C SER A 380 10.29 -26.97 -6.91
N SER A 381 11.10 -27.69 -6.12
CA SER A 381 12.38 -28.27 -6.53
C SER A 381 12.25 -29.42 -7.55
N THR A 382 11.04 -29.96 -7.72
CA THR A 382 10.67 -30.93 -8.75
C THR A 382 10.26 -30.18 -10.02
N ALA A 383 11.09 -30.29 -11.06
CA ALA A 383 11.04 -29.50 -12.27
C ALA A 383 9.65 -29.46 -12.95
N ALA A 384 8.97 -28.33 -12.81
CA ALA A 384 7.95 -27.86 -13.73
C ALA A 384 7.99 -26.33 -13.75
N ARG A 385 8.95 -25.75 -14.48
CA ARG A 385 8.79 -24.34 -14.90
C ARG A 385 7.58 -24.30 -15.82
N PRO A 386 6.46 -23.64 -15.47
CA PRO A 386 5.41 -23.40 -16.45
C PRO A 386 6.06 -22.65 -17.62
N SER A 387 5.92 -23.17 -18.83
CA SER A 387 6.37 -22.45 -20.01
C SER A 387 5.67 -21.07 -20.03
N PRO A 388 6.39 -19.96 -20.25
CA PRO A 388 5.78 -18.62 -20.29
C PRO A 388 4.67 -18.50 -21.36
N THR A 389 4.58 -19.47 -22.27
CA THR A 389 3.58 -19.59 -23.33
C THR A 389 2.16 -19.91 -22.87
N ALA A 390 1.92 -20.47 -21.68
CA ALA A 390 0.55 -20.79 -21.24
C ALA A 390 -0.25 -19.54 -20.80
N PHE A 391 0.42 -18.50 -20.30
CA PHE A 391 -0.20 -17.24 -19.86
C PHE A 391 0.10 -16.04 -20.80
N ALA A 392 0.96 -16.22 -21.80
CA ALA A 392 1.26 -15.19 -22.80
C ALA A 392 0.33 -15.26 -24.02
N MET A 393 -0.99 -15.16 -23.82
CA MET A 393 -1.92 -14.78 -24.90
C MET A 393 -2.43 -13.36 -24.64
N CYS A 394 -1.57 -12.36 -24.90
CA CYS A 394 -1.88 -10.98 -25.32
C CYS A 394 -0.78 -10.02 -24.86
N SER A 395 0.36 -9.99 -25.57
CA SER A 395 1.31 -8.88 -25.44
C SER A 395 2.22 -8.76 -26.67
N SER A 396 1.67 -8.29 -27.78
CA SER A 396 2.50 -7.73 -28.86
C SER A 396 2.96 -6.33 -28.46
N ARG A 397 4.17 -6.18 -27.91
CA ARG A 397 4.86 -4.88 -27.86
C ARG A 397 5.94 -4.82 -28.93
N SER A 398 5.70 -3.96 -29.91
CA SER A 398 6.71 -3.38 -30.78
C SER A 398 7.68 -2.52 -29.95
N SER A 399 8.98 -2.71 -30.18
CA SER A 399 10.04 -1.82 -29.66
C SER A 399 10.71 -1.12 -30.84
N PRO A 400 10.90 0.20 -30.85
CA PRO A 400 11.90 0.85 -31.69
C PRO A 400 13.23 0.96 -30.93
N GLY A 401 14.32 0.71 -31.64
CA GLY A 401 15.64 0.50 -31.07
C GLY A 401 16.38 1.76 -30.60
N SER A 402 17.52 1.51 -29.95
CA SER A 402 18.72 2.33 -30.10
C SER A 402 19.96 1.52 -29.70
N THR A 403 20.99 1.68 -30.52
CA THR A 403 22.27 1.00 -30.49
C THR A 403 23.26 1.85 -29.69
N VAL A 404 23.92 1.29 -28.66
CA VAL A 404 25.26 1.74 -28.25
C VAL A 404 26.08 0.54 -27.78
N HIS A 405 27.19 0.28 -28.48
CA HIS A 405 28.23 -0.67 -28.11
C HIS A 405 29.13 -0.12 -26.99
N ARG A 406 29.46 -0.97 -26.00
CA ARG A 406 30.84 -1.18 -25.54
C ARG A 406 30.97 -2.49 -24.75
N THR A 407 32.13 -3.11 -24.95
CA THR A 407 32.47 -4.53 -24.82
C THR A 407 33.26 -4.88 -23.54
N ALA A 408 33.26 -6.20 -23.26
CA ALA A 408 34.21 -7.03 -22.47
C ALA A 408 33.65 -7.53 -21.11
N ALA A 409 33.66 -8.82 -20.74
CA ALA A 409 34.11 -10.05 -21.39
C ALA A 409 33.50 -11.32 -20.69
N THR A 410 33.25 -12.36 -21.51
CA THR A 410 33.20 -13.84 -21.23
C THR A 410 32.12 -14.48 -20.32
N PRO A 411 31.74 -15.77 -20.54
CA PRO A 411 31.69 -16.58 -21.78
C PRO A 411 30.29 -17.15 -22.08
N ALA A 412 30.13 -17.58 -23.33
CA ALA A 412 28.90 -17.96 -24.01
C ALA A 412 28.39 -19.38 -23.70
N ILE A 413 27.06 -19.53 -23.66
CA ILE A 413 26.36 -20.81 -23.94
C ILE A 413 25.29 -20.53 -25.02
N CYS A 414 25.31 -21.40 -26.03
CA CYS A 414 24.64 -21.34 -27.32
C CYS A 414 23.12 -21.07 -27.28
N CYS A 415 22.66 -20.02 -27.99
CA CYS A 415 21.31 -19.94 -28.54
C CYS A 415 21.40 -20.10 -30.06
N ARG A 416 20.84 -21.20 -30.61
CA ARG A 416 20.57 -21.32 -32.04
C ARG A 416 19.23 -20.66 -32.34
N SER A 417 19.26 -19.64 -33.20
CA SER A 417 18.09 -19.07 -33.87
C SER A 417 17.56 -20.04 -34.92
N VAL A 418 16.26 -20.34 -34.90
CA VAL A 418 15.56 -20.89 -36.05
C VAL A 418 14.58 -19.83 -36.55
N THR A 419 14.87 -19.31 -37.73
CA THR A 419 14.00 -18.47 -38.53
C THR A 419 12.95 -19.35 -39.19
N ILE A 420 11.66 -19.00 -39.08
CA ILE A 420 10.65 -19.47 -40.03
C ILE A 420 10.03 -18.25 -40.71
N THR A 421 10.38 -18.15 -41.99
CA THR A 421 9.76 -17.33 -43.02
C THR A 421 8.41 -17.94 -43.38
N THR A 422 7.34 -17.15 -43.40
CA THR A 422 6.20 -17.45 -44.27
C THR A 422 5.70 -16.21 -44.96
N CYS A 423 5.67 -16.36 -46.27
CA CYS A 423 5.33 -15.45 -47.33
C CYS A 423 3.83 -15.10 -47.28
N CYS A 424 3.47 -13.82 -47.35
CA CYS A 424 2.20 -13.44 -47.94
C CYS A 424 2.34 -12.14 -48.72
N SER A 425 1.70 -12.15 -49.89
CA SER A 425 2.04 -11.40 -51.08
C SER A 425 1.46 -9.98 -51.10
N ARG A 426 2.16 -9.14 -51.85
CA ARG A 426 1.81 -7.75 -52.19
C ARG A 426 0.40 -7.60 -52.74
N LYS A 427 -0.24 -6.47 -52.43
CA LYS A 427 -0.76 -5.56 -53.45
C LYS A 427 -0.59 -4.10 -53.04
N THR A 428 -0.23 -3.32 -54.05
CA THR A 428 0.37 -1.98 -54.10
C THR A 428 -0.63 -0.85 -54.27
N ALA A 429 -0.32 0.33 -53.70
CA ALA A 429 -0.40 1.68 -54.32
C ALA A 429 0.18 2.71 -53.31
N CYS A 430 1.36 3.33 -53.53
CA CYS A 430 1.60 4.62 -54.24
C CYS A 430 0.74 5.78 -53.72
N ARG A 431 1.19 7.02 -53.42
CA ARG A 431 2.44 7.82 -53.53
C ARG A 431 2.12 9.17 -52.82
N ALA A 432 3.04 9.87 -52.12
CA ALA A 432 3.52 11.25 -52.42
C ALA A 432 3.85 11.97 -51.08
N THR A 433 5.10 12.37 -50.74
CA THR A 433 5.76 13.70 -50.93
C THR A 433 4.96 14.90 -50.40
N ALA A 434 5.45 15.92 -49.68
CA ALA A 434 6.77 16.32 -49.16
C ALA A 434 6.59 17.58 -48.27
N THR A 435 7.58 17.84 -47.38
CA THR A 435 8.16 19.16 -46.98
C THR A 435 7.29 20.40 -46.73
N SER A 436 7.41 21.03 -45.55
CA SER A 436 8.16 22.29 -45.32
C SER A 436 7.75 23.03 -44.02
N SER A 437 8.74 23.33 -43.16
CA SER A 437 8.79 24.46 -42.21
C SER A 437 9.11 25.78 -42.97
N PRO A 438 9.17 27.04 -42.42
CA PRO A 438 9.69 27.42 -41.10
C PRO A 438 9.16 28.74 -40.40
N THR A 439 9.70 28.99 -39.19
CA THR A 439 10.07 30.28 -38.52
C THR A 439 9.05 31.31 -37.96
N ARG A 440 8.95 31.36 -36.60
CA ARG A 440 9.20 32.44 -35.56
C ARG A 440 8.95 33.94 -35.90
N PRO A 441 8.75 34.92 -34.94
CA PRO A 441 9.16 34.95 -33.51
C PRO A 441 8.24 35.68 -32.46
N CYS A 442 8.66 35.59 -31.18
CA CYS A 442 8.44 36.40 -29.97
C CYS A 442 7.45 37.59 -29.91
N CYS A 443 6.62 37.62 -28.84
CA CYS A 443 6.45 38.82 -27.99
C CYS A 443 5.79 38.54 -26.62
N ARG A 444 6.56 38.84 -25.55
CA ARG A 444 6.23 39.45 -24.23
C ARG A 444 5.11 38.91 -23.32
N ASN A 445 5.56 38.43 -22.15
CA ASN A 445 5.23 38.86 -20.78
C ASN A 445 3.88 39.55 -20.51
N TRP A 446 3.00 38.89 -19.75
CA TRP A 446 2.28 39.33 -18.53
C TRP A 446 0.99 38.50 -18.40
N LEU A 447 0.87 37.64 -17.38
CA LEU A 447 -0.34 37.48 -16.56
C LEU A 447 -0.15 36.36 -15.51
N HIS A 448 0.13 36.84 -14.30
CA HIS A 448 -0.42 36.41 -13.02
C HIS A 448 -0.69 34.92 -12.74
N ARG A 449 0.14 34.39 -11.83
CA ARG A 449 -0.25 33.66 -10.61
C ARG A 449 -1.77 33.52 -10.39
N ARG A 450 -2.32 32.38 -10.78
CA ARG A 450 -3.48 31.74 -10.13
C ARG A 450 -3.29 30.23 -10.28
N ASN A 451 -2.98 29.58 -9.16
CA ASN A 451 -3.25 28.16 -8.83
C ASN A 451 -2.48 27.86 -7.54
N ALA A 452 -3.04 28.34 -6.45
CA ALA A 452 -2.66 28.00 -5.08
C ALA A 452 -3.96 27.89 -4.28
N SER A 453 -4.71 26.84 -4.57
CA SER A 453 -5.87 26.38 -3.80
C SER A 453 -6.00 24.89 -4.05
N ALA A 454 -6.29 24.12 -2.99
CA ALA A 454 -6.30 22.66 -2.91
C ALA A 454 -4.93 21.95 -2.80
N ARG A 455 -4.20 22.25 -1.71
CA ARG A 455 -3.38 21.23 -1.00
C ARG A 455 -3.96 21.02 0.39
N TRP A 456 -5.13 20.37 0.45
CA TRP A 456 -5.68 19.83 1.69
C TRP A 456 -5.39 18.33 1.67
N VAL A 457 -4.28 17.95 2.30
CA VAL A 457 -3.84 16.62 2.79
C VAL A 457 -2.30 16.64 2.72
N SER A 458 -1.72 17.30 3.70
CA SER A 458 -0.31 17.16 4.07
C SER A 458 -0.21 17.18 5.60
N ILE A 459 -0.98 16.25 6.20
CA ILE A 459 -0.92 15.91 7.64
C ILE A 459 0.23 14.94 7.92
N LEU A 460 0.90 14.43 6.89
CA LEU A 460 2.09 13.58 7.02
C LEU A 460 3.31 14.33 6.44
N PRO A 461 4.47 14.33 7.11
CA PRO A 461 5.70 14.85 6.53
C PRO A 461 6.15 13.95 5.36
N PRO A 462 6.97 14.49 4.43
CA PRO A 462 7.41 13.78 3.23
C PRO A 462 8.21 12.50 3.50
#